data_AF-F4RHW6-F1
#
_entry.id   AF-F4RHW6-F1
#
_cell.length_a   1.000
_cell.length_b   1.000
_cell.length_c   1.000
_cell.angle_alpha   90.00
_cell.angle_beta   90.00
_cell.angle_gamma   90.00
#
_symmetry.space_group_name_H-M   'P 1'
#
loop_
_entity.id
_entity.type
_entity.pdbx_description
1 polymer ?
#
loop_
_entity_poly.entity_id
_entity_poly.type
_entity_poly.pdbx_seq_one_letter_code
_entity_poly.pdbx_strand_id
1 'polypeptide(L)'
;MLQSGIQEWTNFLKEVFTMESQFKEHHFWQFIGDLLSHMPTPAVQVTLVQMETEKRKFYLLGDELRSFQLQNLEEMILKGKNVMREHIGQLQQDKVTESDRIINTFTDNEQEKLGRFKINLAKKWSPLERIELRQHWVLHLGTYLDESIHVKGMLETQVILEGLVKADARNIFKMASHQLGDPFEDVVTKHITSLKESLINDINRSNNQDTGSFVEVQSTLRNGLMITDTWRFNPAECRVVMSFWVQYMRFYFGIKHSRNPGLYHHPLERLILAGSKHMENMIHQFKNASTFQTSQRDLLTGFLEFFLEKTQENDLRHIAMRALERINLLFGEHIS
;
A
#
# COMPACT_ATOMS: atom_id res chain seq x y z
N MET A 1 38.22 5.10 8.47
CA MET A 1 37.66 5.72 9.69
C MET A 1 36.63 6.77 9.24
N LEU A 2 35.34 6.45 9.29
CA LEU A 2 34.21 7.37 9.08
C LEU A 2 33.28 7.39 10.31
N GLN A 3 33.77 6.89 11.45
CA GLN A 3 32.99 6.72 12.69
C GLN A 3 32.96 7.98 13.56
N SER A 4 33.82 8.98 13.32
CA SER A 4 33.73 10.28 14.00
C SER A 4 32.63 11.12 13.35
N GLY A 5 31.59 11.45 14.10
CA GLY A 5 30.57 12.41 13.68
C GLY A 5 29.27 11.82 13.12
N ILE A 6 28.95 10.53 13.32
CA ILE A 6 27.71 9.91 12.81
C ILE A 6 26.43 10.71 13.15
N GLN A 7 26.41 11.35 14.31
CA GLN A 7 25.31 12.21 14.77
C GLN A 7 25.14 13.48 13.92
N GLU A 8 26.21 13.97 13.29
CA GLU A 8 26.24 15.19 12.48
C GLU A 8 25.85 14.94 11.03
N TRP A 9 25.87 13.69 10.56
CA TRP A 9 25.60 13.32 9.15
C TRP A 9 24.28 13.88 8.64
N THR A 10 23.23 13.83 9.47
CA THR A 10 21.92 14.36 9.10
C THR A 10 21.99 15.86 8.80
N ASN A 11 22.73 16.63 9.59
CA ASN A 11 22.88 18.08 9.39
C ASN A 11 23.76 18.38 8.18
N PHE A 12 24.89 17.69 8.03
CA PHE A 12 25.74 17.82 6.84
C PHE A 12 24.98 17.51 5.55
N LEU A 13 24.18 16.44 5.51
CA LEU A 13 23.39 16.11 4.32
C LEU A 13 22.31 17.15 4.04
N LYS A 14 21.63 17.67 5.07
CA LYS A 14 20.66 18.76 4.89
C LYS A 14 21.31 19.96 4.21
N GLU A 15 22.51 20.35 4.66
CA GLU A 15 23.29 21.45 4.09
C GLU A 15 23.75 21.16 2.66
N VAL A 16 24.37 20.00 2.42
CA VAL A 16 24.82 19.58 1.07
C VAL A 16 23.65 19.61 0.09
N PHE A 17 22.46 19.15 0.50
CA PHE A 17 21.28 19.17 -0.36
C PHE A 17 20.63 20.56 -0.52
N THR A 18 21.02 21.57 0.26
CA THR A 18 20.66 22.98 0.02
C THR A 18 21.57 23.69 -0.98
N MET A 19 22.80 23.20 -1.19
CA MET A 19 23.75 23.80 -2.13
C MET A 19 23.29 23.64 -3.59
N GLU A 20 23.60 24.63 -4.43
CA GLU A 20 23.19 24.64 -5.84
C GLU A 20 23.72 23.44 -6.64
N SER A 21 22.99 23.08 -7.70
CA SER A 21 22.96 21.76 -8.38
C SER A 21 24.25 21.23 -9.02
N GLN A 22 25.38 21.93 -8.88
CA GLN A 22 26.65 21.60 -9.54
C GLN A 22 27.21 20.23 -9.13
N PHE A 23 26.73 19.66 -8.02
CA PHE A 23 27.11 18.34 -7.55
C PHE A 23 26.15 17.24 -7.99
N LYS A 24 24.94 17.49 -8.50
CA LYS A 24 23.89 16.44 -8.64
C LYS A 24 24.01 15.60 -9.91
N GLU A 25 25.23 15.43 -10.40
CA GLU A 25 25.58 14.53 -11.49
C GLU A 25 25.61 13.06 -11.02
N HIS A 26 25.73 12.14 -11.98
CA HIS A 26 25.76 10.70 -11.75
C HIS A 26 26.70 10.27 -10.59
N HIS A 27 27.92 10.80 -10.56
CA HIS A 27 28.94 10.44 -9.58
C HIS A 27 28.59 10.80 -8.13
N PHE A 28 27.85 11.90 -7.92
CA PHE A 28 27.42 12.28 -6.58
C PHE A 28 26.38 11.32 -6.03
N TRP A 29 25.38 10.96 -6.83
CA TRP A 29 24.37 9.99 -6.38
C TRP A 29 24.99 8.63 -6.13
N GLN A 30 25.96 8.22 -6.95
CA GLN A 30 26.71 7.00 -6.73
C GLN A 30 27.51 7.05 -5.42
N PHE A 31 28.24 8.14 -5.16
CA PHE A 31 28.97 8.34 -3.90
C PHE A 31 28.04 8.32 -2.68
N ILE A 32 26.94 9.07 -2.72
CA ILE A 32 25.92 9.06 -1.66
C ILE A 32 25.37 7.66 -1.48
N GLY A 33 25.11 6.96 -2.57
CA GLY A 33 24.64 5.58 -2.60
C GLY A 33 25.58 4.59 -1.93
N ASP A 34 26.90 4.75 -2.10
CA ASP A 34 27.92 3.95 -1.44
C ASP A 34 28.00 4.21 0.06
N LEU A 35 27.62 5.40 0.50
CA LEU A 35 27.57 5.74 1.92
C LEU A 35 26.30 5.26 2.64
N LEU A 36 25.22 4.90 1.93
CA LEU A 36 23.92 4.58 2.51
C LEU A 36 23.98 3.53 3.64
N SER A 37 24.77 2.46 3.47
CA SER A 37 24.91 1.39 4.46
C SER A 37 25.62 1.81 5.75
N HIS A 38 26.17 3.03 5.81
CA HIS A 38 26.84 3.58 6.98
C HIS A 38 26.06 4.71 7.63
N MET A 39 25.04 5.25 6.94
CA MET A 39 24.24 6.36 7.41
C MET A 39 23.37 5.95 8.61
N PRO A 40 23.16 6.85 9.58
CA PRO A 40 22.12 6.66 10.57
C PRO A 40 20.72 6.80 9.94
N THR A 41 19.70 6.20 10.56
CA THR A 41 18.30 6.26 10.07
C THR A 41 17.83 7.65 9.61
N PRO A 42 17.99 8.74 10.39
CA PRO A 42 17.57 10.08 9.94
C PRO A 42 18.31 10.57 8.68
N ALA A 43 19.60 10.24 8.53
CA ALA A 43 20.38 10.59 7.34
C ALA A 43 19.91 9.82 6.10
N VAL A 44 19.56 8.53 6.27
CA VAL A 44 18.95 7.73 5.19
C VAL A 44 17.61 8.33 4.76
N GLN A 45 16.75 8.75 5.70
CA GLN A 45 15.47 9.39 5.36
C GLN A 45 15.68 10.70 4.59
N VAL A 46 16.56 11.59 5.07
CA VAL A 46 16.87 12.87 4.39
C VAL A 46 17.36 12.61 2.97
N THR A 47 18.24 11.63 2.80
CA THR A 47 18.78 11.22 1.49
C THR A 47 17.69 10.70 0.56
N LEU A 48 16.82 9.81 1.03
CA LEU A 48 15.71 9.27 0.24
C LEU A 48 14.72 10.36 -0.21
N VAL A 49 14.35 11.27 0.71
CA VAL A 49 13.48 12.40 0.36
C VAL A 49 14.12 13.28 -0.72
N GLN A 50 15.42 13.55 -0.59
CA GLN A 50 16.13 14.35 -1.60
C GLN A 50 16.20 13.62 -2.95
N MET A 51 16.56 12.33 -2.97
CA MET A 51 16.67 11.56 -4.21
C MET A 51 15.34 11.50 -4.95
N GLU A 52 14.22 11.22 -4.27
CA GLU A 52 12.89 11.20 -4.88
C GLU A 52 12.46 12.60 -5.37
N THR A 53 12.87 13.67 -4.67
CA THR A 53 12.64 15.06 -5.12
C THR A 53 13.43 15.38 -6.39
N GLU A 54 14.67 14.90 -6.51
CA GLU A 54 15.51 15.14 -7.69
C GLU A 54 15.06 14.30 -8.88
N LYS A 55 14.60 13.06 -8.65
CA LYS A 55 14.02 12.19 -9.67
C LYS A 55 12.93 12.89 -10.49
N ARG A 56 12.11 13.74 -9.85
CA ARG A 56 11.06 14.53 -10.52
C ARG A 56 11.58 15.52 -11.54
N LYS A 57 12.74 16.12 -11.30
CA LYS A 57 13.31 17.12 -12.22
C LYS A 57 13.70 16.51 -13.56
N PHE A 58 14.00 15.21 -13.58
CA PHE A 58 14.36 14.50 -14.80
C PHE A 58 13.17 14.24 -15.72
N TYR A 59 11.98 13.97 -15.18
CA TYR A 59 10.77 13.75 -15.99
C TYR A 59 10.27 14.99 -16.73
N LEU A 60 10.67 16.19 -16.30
CA LEU A 60 10.23 17.45 -16.91
C LEU A 60 11.03 17.86 -18.16
N LEU A 61 12.15 17.19 -18.48
CA LEU A 61 13.15 17.76 -19.41
C LEU A 61 13.71 16.82 -20.52
N GLY A 62 13.16 15.63 -20.72
CA GLY A 62 13.10 14.93 -22.02
C GLY A 62 14.38 14.68 -22.85
N ASP A 63 15.54 14.43 -22.24
CA ASP A 63 16.84 14.28 -22.97
C ASP A 63 17.53 12.93 -22.68
N GLU A 64 18.24 12.34 -23.66
CA GLU A 64 18.77 10.96 -23.56
C GLU A 64 19.86 10.78 -22.50
N LEU A 65 20.75 11.77 -22.31
CA LEU A 65 21.78 11.77 -21.25
C LEU A 65 21.16 11.71 -19.84
N ARG A 66 19.90 12.15 -19.71
CA ARG A 66 19.14 12.09 -18.45
C ARG A 66 18.62 10.70 -18.15
N SER A 67 18.45 9.83 -19.15
CA SER A 67 17.97 8.46 -18.94
C SER A 67 18.94 7.64 -18.08
N PHE A 68 20.24 7.74 -18.36
CA PHE A 68 21.29 7.08 -17.57
C PHE A 68 21.39 7.65 -16.15
N GLN A 69 21.30 8.98 -16.00
CA GLN A 69 21.31 9.64 -14.69
C GLN A 69 20.07 9.25 -13.86
N LEU A 70 18.90 9.16 -14.50
CA LEU A 70 17.66 8.71 -13.89
C LEU A 70 17.76 7.25 -13.43
N GLN A 71 18.25 6.34 -14.28
CA GLN A 71 18.45 4.94 -13.93
C GLN A 71 19.38 4.78 -12.73
N ASN A 72 20.51 5.50 -12.71
CA ASN A 72 21.41 5.51 -11.57
C ASN A 72 20.72 6.02 -10.31
N LEU A 73 19.97 7.12 -10.40
CA LEU A 73 19.23 7.65 -9.25
C LEU A 73 18.18 6.67 -8.73
N GLU A 74 17.45 5.98 -9.63
CA GLU A 74 16.49 4.94 -9.27
C GLU A 74 17.14 3.74 -8.56
N GLU A 75 18.32 3.32 -9.02
CA GLU A 75 19.11 2.28 -8.38
C GLU A 75 19.52 2.71 -6.95
N MET A 76 19.96 3.96 -6.78
CA MET A 76 20.35 4.48 -5.47
C MET A 76 19.15 4.64 -4.54
N ILE A 77 17.98 5.03 -5.05
CA ILE A 77 16.71 5.05 -4.29
C ILE A 77 16.37 3.63 -3.81
N LEU A 78 16.49 2.61 -4.68
CA LEU A 78 16.24 1.23 -4.31
C LEU A 78 17.20 0.75 -3.21
N LYS A 79 18.49 1.06 -3.35
CA LYS A 79 19.52 0.77 -2.33
C LYS A 79 19.15 1.44 -0.99
N GLY A 80 18.75 2.71 -1.02
CA GLY A 80 18.35 3.45 0.19
C GLY A 80 17.10 2.87 0.84
N LYS A 81 16.10 2.45 0.06
CA LYS A 81 14.89 1.77 0.55
C LYS A 81 15.23 0.43 1.21
N ASN A 82 16.22 -0.30 0.68
CA ASN A 82 16.69 -1.55 1.29
C ASN A 82 17.35 -1.31 2.66
N VAL A 83 18.22 -0.31 2.76
CA VAL A 83 18.84 0.08 4.04
C VAL A 83 17.78 0.57 5.03
N MET A 84 16.83 1.41 4.60
CA MET A 84 15.74 1.88 5.46
C MET A 84 14.86 0.71 5.95
N ARG A 85 14.59 -0.28 5.09
CA ARG A 85 13.85 -1.48 5.47
C ARG A 85 14.60 -2.30 6.53
N GLU A 86 15.92 -2.42 6.40
CA GLU A 86 16.77 -3.06 7.42
C GLU A 86 16.65 -2.32 8.76
N HIS A 87 16.78 -0.99 8.75
CA HIS A 87 16.70 -0.17 9.96
C HIS A 87 15.31 -0.29 10.63
N ILE A 88 14.23 -0.22 9.85
CA ILE A 88 12.86 -0.42 10.35
C ILE A 88 12.70 -1.82 10.96
N GLY A 89 13.18 -2.86 10.27
CA GLY A 89 13.12 -4.23 10.77
C GLY A 89 13.85 -4.43 12.10
N GLN A 90 14.99 -3.75 12.28
CA GLN A 90 15.73 -3.75 13.54
C GLN A 90 14.96 -3.02 14.65
N LEU A 91 14.38 -1.85 14.38
CA LEU A 91 13.55 -1.11 15.35
C LEU A 91 12.33 -1.90 15.82
N GLN A 92 11.76 -2.77 14.97
CA GLN A 92 10.59 -3.59 15.30
C GLN A 92 10.89 -4.82 16.16
N GLN A 93 12.15 -5.23 16.31
CA GLN A 93 12.51 -6.49 16.98
C GLN A 93 12.59 -6.41 18.53
N ASP A 94 12.09 -5.34 19.17
CA ASP A 94 12.04 -5.11 20.64
C ASP A 94 13.36 -5.36 21.40
N LYS A 95 14.48 -5.54 20.69
CA LYS A 95 15.79 -5.92 21.23
C LYS A 95 16.92 -4.96 20.86
N VAL A 96 16.62 -3.87 20.16
CA VAL A 96 17.66 -2.94 19.74
C VAL A 96 17.76 -1.84 20.79
N THR A 97 18.81 -1.93 21.61
CA THR A 97 19.42 -0.74 22.21
C THR A 97 19.69 0.20 21.04
N GLU A 98 19.02 1.35 20.98
CA GLU A 98 19.24 2.34 19.93
C GLU A 98 20.75 2.53 19.77
N SER A 99 21.30 2.06 18.65
CA SER A 99 22.70 2.30 18.34
C SER A 99 22.81 3.68 17.73
N ASP A 100 23.99 4.29 17.75
CA ASP A 100 24.22 5.60 17.12
C ASP A 100 23.83 5.64 15.62
N ARG A 101 23.65 4.45 14.99
CA ARG A 101 23.16 4.30 13.62
C ARG A 101 21.65 4.06 13.53
N ILE A 102 21.06 3.28 14.44
CA ILE A 102 19.64 2.87 14.36
C ILE A 102 18.83 3.66 15.37
N ILE A 103 18.28 4.78 14.90
CA ILE A 103 17.53 5.74 15.70
C ILE A 103 16.07 5.76 15.23
N ASN A 104 15.11 5.76 16.16
CA ASN A 104 13.69 5.86 15.82
C ASN A 104 13.31 7.28 15.38
N THR A 105 13.51 7.57 14.10
CA THR A 105 13.20 8.89 13.53
C THR A 105 11.70 9.15 13.31
N PHE A 106 10.82 8.16 13.56
CA PHE A 106 9.41 8.20 13.13
C PHE A 106 8.45 8.81 14.16
N THR A 107 8.96 9.25 15.32
CA THR A 107 8.17 9.99 16.31
C THR A 107 7.97 11.45 15.87
N ASP A 108 7.02 12.16 16.49
CA ASP A 108 6.78 13.58 16.13
C ASP A 108 7.99 14.45 16.37
N ASN A 109 8.62 14.29 17.53
CA ASN A 109 9.78 15.07 17.93
C ASN A 109 10.95 14.87 16.95
N GLU A 110 11.21 13.63 16.53
CA GLU A 110 12.27 13.36 15.56
C GLU A 110 11.93 13.86 14.16
N GLN A 111 10.67 13.74 13.72
CA GLN A 111 10.27 14.30 12.42
C GLN A 111 10.39 15.82 12.38
N GLU A 112 10.06 16.54 13.44
CA GLU A 112 10.25 17.99 13.48
C GLU A 112 11.73 18.38 13.34
N LYS A 113 12.65 17.61 13.96
CA LYS A 113 14.10 17.84 13.79
C LYS A 113 14.56 17.67 12.33
N LEU A 114 13.83 16.95 11.48
CA LEU A 114 14.17 16.79 10.06
C LEU A 114 13.81 18.03 9.20
N GLY A 115 13.02 18.96 9.72
CA GLY A 115 12.67 20.21 9.04
C GLY A 115 11.98 19.95 7.70
N ARG A 116 12.52 20.49 6.59
CA ARG A 116 11.94 20.32 5.25
C ARG A 116 11.90 18.87 4.73
N PHE A 117 12.65 17.97 5.36
CA PHE A 117 12.72 16.55 4.99
C PHE A 117 11.79 15.66 5.82
N LYS A 118 10.93 16.28 6.64
CA LYS A 118 9.95 15.56 7.46
C LYS A 118 8.84 14.96 6.63
N ILE A 119 8.29 13.86 7.12
CA ILE A 119 7.11 13.21 6.57
C ILE A 119 5.87 13.83 7.22
N ASN A 120 5.11 14.58 6.43
CA ASN A 120 3.87 15.21 6.84
C ASN A 120 2.69 14.31 6.50
N LEU A 121 2.10 13.71 7.53
CA LEU A 121 0.89 12.91 7.38
C LEU A 121 -0.30 13.81 7.06
N ALA A 122 -1.19 13.34 6.19
CA ALA A 122 -2.35 14.06 5.69
C ALA A 122 -3.48 14.13 6.73
N LYS A 123 -3.65 13.07 7.52
CA LYS A 123 -4.64 13.01 8.61
C LYS A 123 -3.98 13.00 9.98
N LYS A 124 -4.81 13.19 11.00
CA LYS A 124 -4.42 13.01 12.41
C LYS A 124 -4.58 11.55 12.78
N TRP A 125 -3.51 10.96 13.28
CA TRP A 125 -3.40 9.54 13.61
C TRP A 125 -2.93 9.37 15.05
N SER A 126 -3.22 8.21 15.65
CA SER A 126 -2.68 7.89 16.97
C SER A 126 -1.14 7.79 16.94
N PRO A 127 -0.44 7.93 18.08
CA PRO A 127 1.02 7.84 18.10
C PRO A 127 1.60 6.59 17.42
N LEU A 128 0.97 5.42 17.62
CA LEU A 128 1.41 4.16 17.01
C LEU A 128 1.19 4.14 15.50
N GLU A 129 0.00 4.54 15.04
CA GLU A 129 -0.32 4.63 13.61
C GLU A 129 0.56 5.64 12.89
N ARG A 130 0.94 6.74 13.54
CA ARG A 130 1.88 7.72 12.95
C ARG A 130 3.24 7.10 12.68
N ILE A 131 3.74 6.27 13.59
CA ILE A 131 5.01 5.57 13.42
C ILE A 131 4.89 4.58 12.25
N GLU A 132 3.84 3.76 12.24
CA GLU A 132 3.58 2.80 11.15
C GLU A 132 3.45 3.48 9.79
N LEU A 133 2.70 4.58 9.72
CA LEU A 133 2.51 5.35 8.49
C LEU A 133 3.81 5.99 8.01
N ARG A 134 4.63 6.57 8.91
CA ARG A 134 5.91 7.16 8.51
C ARG A 134 6.90 6.10 8.04
N GLN A 135 6.90 4.92 8.66
CA GLN A 135 7.66 3.75 8.18
C GLN A 135 7.19 3.30 6.79
N HIS A 136 5.88 3.27 6.55
CA HIS A 136 5.33 2.96 5.25
C HIS A 136 5.71 4.03 4.21
N TRP A 137 5.47 5.31 4.51
CA TRP A 137 5.74 6.44 3.63
C TRP A 137 7.19 6.51 3.21
N VAL A 138 8.16 6.33 4.13
CA VAL A 138 9.59 6.41 3.77
C VAL A 138 9.99 5.35 2.75
N LEU A 139 9.34 4.19 2.75
CA LEU A 139 9.57 3.11 1.78
C LEU A 139 8.86 3.37 0.45
N HIS A 140 7.83 4.22 0.45
CA HIS A 140 6.95 4.51 -0.68
C HIS A 140 6.94 6.00 -1.06
N LEU A 141 8.01 6.75 -0.77
CA LEU A 141 8.05 8.22 -0.92
C LEU A 141 7.61 8.70 -2.31
N GLY A 142 8.12 8.08 -3.38
CA GLY A 142 7.73 8.41 -4.75
C GLY A 142 6.22 8.37 -4.99
N THR A 143 5.51 7.40 -4.37
CA THR A 143 4.06 7.27 -4.44
C THR A 143 3.34 8.41 -3.73
N TYR A 144 3.86 8.90 -2.60
CA TYR A 144 3.17 9.93 -1.82
C TYR A 144 3.49 11.34 -2.32
N LEU A 145 4.73 11.61 -2.73
CA LEU A 145 5.18 12.98 -2.88
C LEU A 145 4.41 13.77 -3.99
N ASP A 146 3.81 13.11 -5.00
CA ASP A 146 3.06 13.76 -6.10
C ASP A 146 1.57 13.92 -5.82
N GLU A 147 1.09 13.29 -4.75
CA GLU A 147 -0.34 13.17 -4.52
C GLU A 147 -0.93 14.37 -3.78
N SER A 148 -2.20 14.65 -4.08
CA SER A 148 -2.99 15.61 -3.33
C SER A 148 -3.10 15.19 -1.86
N ILE A 149 -3.32 16.16 -0.97
CA ILE A 149 -3.51 15.87 0.46
C ILE A 149 -4.68 14.89 0.70
N HIS A 150 -5.69 14.95 -0.18
CA HIS A 150 -6.85 14.07 -0.13
C HIS A 150 -6.47 12.62 -0.49
N VAL A 151 -5.75 12.42 -1.60
CA VAL A 151 -5.27 11.08 -2.01
C VAL A 151 -4.30 10.49 -0.98
N LYS A 152 -3.38 11.30 -0.44
CA LYS A 152 -2.51 10.89 0.68
C LYS A 152 -3.33 10.40 1.87
N GLY A 153 -4.38 11.14 2.25
CA GLY A 153 -5.27 10.77 3.35
C GLY A 153 -6.01 9.44 3.12
N MET A 154 -6.44 9.17 1.88
CA MET A 154 -7.03 7.88 1.51
C MET A 154 -6.02 6.74 1.63
N LEU A 155 -4.80 6.95 1.12
CA LEU A 155 -3.71 5.97 1.18
C LEU A 155 -3.31 5.66 2.63
N GLU A 156 -3.18 6.67 3.49
CA GLU A 156 -2.91 6.48 4.92
C GLU A 156 -3.98 5.61 5.60
N THR A 157 -5.26 5.92 5.37
CA THR A 157 -6.36 5.13 5.93
C THR A 157 -6.34 3.70 5.44
N GLN A 158 -6.05 3.49 4.15
CA GLN A 158 -5.92 2.15 3.58
C GLN A 158 -4.78 1.36 4.24
N VAL A 159 -3.60 1.96 4.46
CA VAL A 159 -2.45 1.28 5.07
C VAL A 159 -2.78 0.75 6.45
N ILE A 160 -3.35 1.60 7.33
CA ILE A 160 -3.75 1.19 8.67
C ILE A 160 -4.85 0.12 8.62
N LEU A 161 -5.88 0.34 7.81
CA LEU A 161 -6.99 -0.60 7.68
C LEU A 161 -6.51 -1.98 7.19
N GLU A 162 -5.60 -2.01 6.22
CA GLU A 162 -5.00 -3.25 5.71
C GLU A 162 -4.25 -4.00 6.82
N GLY A 163 -3.41 -3.29 7.59
CA GLY A 163 -2.64 -3.87 8.68
C GLY A 163 -3.55 -4.55 9.71
N LEU A 164 -4.61 -3.85 10.12
CA LEU A 164 -5.61 -4.35 11.06
C LEU A 164 -6.40 -5.54 10.49
N VAL A 165 -6.87 -5.47 9.24
CA VAL A 165 -7.61 -6.58 8.61
C VAL A 165 -6.75 -7.84 8.47
N LYS A 166 -5.45 -7.69 8.16
CA LYS A 166 -4.51 -8.82 8.10
C LYS A 166 -4.23 -9.42 9.47
N ALA A 167 -4.10 -8.59 10.49
CA ALA A 167 -3.91 -9.04 11.87
C ALA A 167 -5.16 -9.80 12.40
N ASP A 168 -6.36 -9.29 12.10
CA ASP A 168 -7.63 -9.97 12.39
C ASP A 168 -7.73 -11.33 11.68
N ALA A 169 -7.40 -11.39 10.38
CA ALA A 169 -7.43 -12.63 9.62
C ALA A 169 -6.46 -13.71 10.17
N ARG A 170 -5.36 -13.29 10.82
CA ARG A 170 -4.40 -14.16 11.50
C ARG A 170 -4.78 -14.48 12.95
N ASN A 171 -5.96 -14.03 13.40
CA ASN A 171 -6.45 -14.15 14.78
C ASN A 171 -5.53 -13.53 15.83
N ILE A 172 -4.68 -12.55 15.47
CA ILE A 172 -3.75 -11.90 16.40
C ILE A 172 -4.52 -11.24 17.54
N PHE A 173 -5.63 -10.56 17.24
CA PHE A 173 -6.43 -9.88 18.25
C PHE A 173 -7.15 -10.84 19.19
N LYS A 174 -7.56 -12.02 18.72
CA LYS A 174 -8.13 -13.06 19.58
C LYS A 174 -7.09 -13.65 20.53
N MET A 175 -5.87 -13.85 20.03
CA MET A 175 -4.76 -14.27 20.90
C MET A 175 -4.44 -13.20 21.96
N ALA A 176 -4.50 -11.92 21.58
CA ALA A 176 -4.29 -10.81 22.50
C ALA A 176 -5.47 -10.60 23.47
N SER A 177 -6.72 -10.84 23.06
CA SER A 177 -7.90 -10.69 23.92
C SER A 177 -7.92 -11.72 25.04
N HIS A 178 -7.34 -12.91 24.86
CA HIS A 178 -7.11 -13.84 25.96
C HIS A 178 -6.18 -13.28 27.06
N GLN A 179 -5.34 -12.29 26.74
CA GLN A 179 -4.43 -11.64 27.68
C GLN A 179 -4.95 -10.28 28.19
N LEU A 180 -5.72 -9.57 27.36
CA LEU A 180 -6.16 -8.18 27.60
C LEU A 180 -7.67 -8.05 27.86
N GLY A 181 -8.44 -9.11 27.67
CA GLY A 181 -9.90 -9.19 27.81
C GLY A 181 -10.71 -8.90 26.53
N ASP A 182 -11.97 -9.34 26.52
CA ASP A 182 -12.95 -9.15 25.44
C ASP A 182 -13.15 -7.68 24.99
N PRO A 183 -13.09 -6.65 25.87
CA PRO A 183 -13.23 -5.25 25.46
C PRO A 183 -12.20 -4.81 24.41
N PHE A 184 -11.05 -5.48 24.34
CA PHE A 184 -10.02 -5.19 23.35
C PHE A 184 -10.44 -5.56 21.92
N GLU A 185 -11.04 -6.74 21.73
CA GLU A 185 -11.52 -7.20 20.41
C GLU A 185 -12.65 -6.29 19.88
N ASP A 186 -13.55 -5.87 20.77
CA ASP A 186 -14.62 -4.92 20.44
C ASP A 186 -14.07 -3.55 20.02
N VAL A 187 -13.06 -3.02 20.72
CA VAL A 187 -12.43 -1.73 20.40
C VAL A 187 -11.75 -1.81 19.03
N VAL A 188 -11.01 -2.87 18.73
CA VAL A 188 -10.35 -3.05 17.43
C VAL A 188 -11.38 -3.19 16.32
N THR A 189 -12.45 -3.97 16.53
CA THR A 189 -13.53 -4.15 15.55
C THR A 189 -14.23 -2.83 15.22
N LYS A 190 -14.51 -2.00 16.24
CA LYS A 190 -15.05 -0.65 16.07
C LYS A 190 -14.09 0.26 15.30
N HIS A 191 -12.79 0.19 15.60
CA HIS A 191 -11.78 0.97 14.89
C HIS A 191 -11.69 0.59 13.41
N ILE A 192 -11.64 -0.71 13.10
CA ILE A 192 -11.68 -1.22 11.71
C ILE A 192 -12.92 -0.71 10.98
N THR A 193 -14.09 -0.76 11.62
CA THR A 193 -15.35 -0.31 11.02
C THR A 193 -15.33 1.20 10.75
N SER A 194 -14.87 1.99 11.71
CA SER A 194 -14.69 3.45 11.56
C SER A 194 -13.74 3.80 10.39
N LEU A 195 -12.61 3.10 10.27
CA LEU A 195 -11.66 3.33 9.17
C LEU A 195 -12.24 2.95 7.80
N LYS A 196 -13.02 1.85 7.71
CA LYS A 196 -13.74 1.50 6.48
C LYS A 196 -14.71 2.59 6.07
N GLU A 197 -15.56 3.02 6.99
CA GLU A 197 -16.54 4.08 6.73
C GLU A 197 -15.85 5.38 6.32
N SER A 198 -14.76 5.77 7.01
CA SER A 198 -13.97 6.94 6.64
C SER A 198 -13.42 6.83 5.22
N LEU A 199 -12.78 5.71 4.87
CA LEU A 199 -12.17 5.55 3.56
C LEU A 199 -13.21 5.49 2.44
N ILE A 200 -14.34 4.80 2.65
CA ILE A 200 -15.47 4.77 1.70
C ILE A 200 -16.02 6.18 1.48
N ASN A 201 -16.18 6.95 2.56
CA ASN A 201 -16.65 8.33 2.46
C ASN A 201 -15.67 9.21 1.68
N ASP A 202 -14.37 9.08 1.92
CA ASP A 202 -13.35 9.84 1.19
C ASP A 202 -13.32 9.46 -0.29
N ILE A 203 -13.36 8.16 -0.61
CA ILE A 203 -13.46 7.67 -1.99
C ILE A 203 -14.70 8.27 -2.67
N ASN A 204 -15.87 8.18 -2.05
CA ASN A 204 -17.13 8.66 -2.63
C ASN A 204 -17.18 10.19 -2.80
N ARG A 205 -16.46 10.94 -1.96
CA ARG A 205 -16.36 12.41 -2.03
C ARG A 205 -15.23 12.91 -2.93
N SER A 206 -14.31 12.05 -3.34
CA SER A 206 -13.20 12.42 -4.21
C SER A 206 -13.70 12.92 -5.56
N ASN A 207 -13.04 13.97 -6.07
CA ASN A 207 -13.28 14.42 -7.45
C ASN A 207 -12.67 13.43 -8.45
N ASN A 208 -12.96 13.62 -9.74
CA ASN A 208 -12.50 12.69 -10.78
C ASN A 208 -10.98 12.59 -10.90
N GLN A 209 -10.25 13.68 -10.65
CA GLN A 209 -8.79 13.69 -10.69
C GLN A 209 -8.20 12.89 -9.52
N ASP A 210 -8.65 13.14 -8.30
CA ASP A 210 -8.23 12.40 -7.10
C ASP A 210 -8.61 10.91 -7.20
N THR A 211 -9.79 10.59 -7.76
CA THR A 211 -10.16 9.21 -8.04
C THR A 211 -9.16 8.57 -9.01
N GLY A 212 -8.85 9.23 -10.12
CA GLY A 212 -7.89 8.73 -11.12
C GLY A 212 -6.51 8.48 -10.51
N SER A 213 -5.98 9.47 -9.79
CA SER A 213 -4.67 9.39 -9.12
C SER A 213 -4.63 8.26 -8.09
N PHE A 214 -5.67 8.14 -7.25
CA PHE A 214 -5.75 7.09 -6.26
C PHE A 214 -5.74 5.70 -6.92
N VAL A 215 -6.51 5.51 -8.00
CA VAL A 215 -6.55 4.25 -8.77
C VAL A 215 -5.20 3.91 -9.39
N GLU A 216 -4.54 4.89 -10.01
CA GLU A 216 -3.22 4.70 -10.62
C GLU A 216 -2.21 4.25 -9.58
N VAL A 217 -2.17 4.94 -8.43
CA VAL A 217 -1.31 4.59 -7.30
C VAL A 217 -1.55 3.17 -6.80
N GLN A 218 -2.80 2.68 -6.74
CA GLN A 218 -3.08 1.31 -6.28
C GLN A 218 -2.30 0.24 -7.05
N SER A 219 -2.05 0.46 -8.35
CA SER A 219 -1.30 -0.49 -9.19
C SER A 219 0.18 -0.60 -8.80
N THR A 220 0.74 0.45 -8.20
CA THR A 220 2.14 0.50 -7.75
C THR A 220 2.34 -0.13 -6.38
N LEU A 221 1.26 -0.29 -5.62
CA LEU A 221 1.27 -0.83 -4.28
C LEU A 221 1.09 -2.34 -4.32
N ARG A 222 2.07 -3.08 -3.77
CA ARG A 222 1.99 -4.55 -3.65
C ARG A 222 0.66 -5.01 -3.06
N ASN A 223 0.14 -4.28 -2.08
CA ASN A 223 -1.12 -4.60 -1.41
C ASN A 223 -2.29 -3.68 -1.78
N GLY A 224 -2.16 -2.89 -2.86
CA GLY A 224 -3.21 -1.99 -3.32
C GLY A 224 -4.54 -2.69 -3.65
N LEU A 225 -5.63 -1.94 -3.53
CA LEU A 225 -6.97 -2.28 -4.01
C LEU A 225 -7.03 -2.02 -5.52
N MET A 226 -6.39 -2.89 -6.30
CA MET A 226 -6.28 -2.73 -7.74
C MET A 226 -7.64 -2.87 -8.40
N ILE A 227 -7.95 -1.90 -9.25
CA ILE A 227 -8.95 -2.05 -10.30
C ILE A 227 -8.19 -2.53 -11.54
N THR A 228 -8.71 -3.54 -12.19
CA THR A 228 -8.05 -4.21 -13.32
C THR A 228 -8.64 -3.80 -14.67
N ASP A 229 -9.88 -3.29 -14.69
CA ASP A 229 -10.58 -2.77 -15.87
C ASP A 229 -10.55 -1.22 -15.96
N THR A 230 -9.48 -0.57 -15.46
CA THR A 230 -9.39 0.92 -15.31
C THR A 230 -9.62 1.71 -16.60
N TRP A 231 -9.26 1.16 -17.75
CA TRP A 231 -9.46 1.79 -19.06
C TRP A 231 -10.92 1.73 -19.55
N ARG A 232 -11.76 0.90 -18.93
CA ARG A 232 -13.20 0.80 -19.23
C ARG A 232 -14.06 1.58 -18.25
N PHE A 233 -13.57 1.77 -17.03
CA PHE A 233 -14.35 2.38 -15.97
C PHE A 233 -14.16 3.89 -15.92
N ASN A 234 -15.27 4.61 -15.83
CA ASN A 234 -15.23 6.02 -15.50
C ASN A 234 -14.95 6.21 -13.99
N PRO A 235 -14.57 7.41 -13.54
CA PRO A 235 -14.26 7.66 -12.13
C PRO A 235 -15.39 7.29 -11.15
N ALA A 236 -16.67 7.43 -11.52
CA ALA A 236 -17.77 7.04 -10.64
C ALA A 236 -17.84 5.53 -10.44
N GLU A 237 -17.63 4.76 -11.51
CA GLU A 237 -17.56 3.29 -11.44
C GLU A 237 -16.35 2.84 -10.60
N CYS A 238 -15.19 3.48 -10.78
CA CYS A 238 -14.01 3.23 -9.94
C CYS A 238 -14.31 3.45 -8.45
N ARG A 239 -15.01 4.53 -8.09
CA ARG A 239 -15.44 4.78 -6.70
C ARG A 239 -16.35 3.68 -6.16
N VAL A 240 -17.30 3.20 -6.96
CA VAL A 240 -18.20 2.09 -6.56
C VAL A 240 -17.39 0.82 -6.27
N VAL A 241 -16.50 0.44 -7.18
CA VAL A 241 -15.69 -0.78 -7.05
C VAL A 241 -14.71 -0.67 -5.86
N MET A 242 -14.01 0.45 -5.69
CA MET A 242 -13.10 0.64 -4.56
C MET A 242 -13.84 0.66 -3.22
N SER A 243 -14.96 1.37 -3.12
CA SER A 243 -15.79 1.36 -1.90
C SER A 243 -16.26 -0.04 -1.55
N PHE A 244 -16.65 -0.84 -2.56
CA PHE A 244 -16.98 -2.24 -2.35
C PHE A 244 -15.78 -3.05 -1.83
N TRP A 245 -14.59 -2.87 -2.43
CA TRP A 245 -13.39 -3.57 -1.96
C TRP A 245 -12.96 -3.17 -0.56
N VAL A 246 -13.11 -1.90 -0.17
CA VAL A 246 -12.86 -1.45 1.21
C VAL A 246 -13.82 -2.14 2.18
N GLN A 247 -15.12 -2.20 1.83
CA GLN A 247 -16.14 -2.85 2.66
C GLN A 247 -15.81 -4.35 2.86
N TYR A 248 -15.41 -5.02 1.77
CA TYR A 248 -15.13 -6.46 1.73
C TYR A 248 -13.63 -6.78 1.70
N MET A 249 -12.79 -5.94 2.30
CA MET A 249 -11.33 -6.02 2.17
C MET A 249 -10.73 -7.39 2.54
N ARG A 250 -11.27 -8.07 3.56
CA ARG A 250 -10.84 -9.43 3.93
C ARG A 250 -11.09 -10.44 2.82
N PHE A 251 -12.24 -10.33 2.14
CA PHE A 251 -12.57 -11.19 1.01
C PHE A 251 -11.70 -10.86 -0.21
N TYR A 252 -11.50 -9.57 -0.49
CA TYR A 252 -10.59 -9.10 -1.54
C TYR A 252 -9.17 -9.64 -1.35
N PHE A 253 -8.60 -9.54 -0.14
CA PHE A 253 -7.27 -10.10 0.12
C PHE A 253 -7.23 -11.63 0.01
N GLY A 254 -8.30 -12.32 0.39
CA GLY A 254 -8.41 -13.77 0.17
C GLY A 254 -8.28 -14.15 -1.31
N ILE A 255 -8.91 -13.37 -2.20
CA ILE A 255 -8.80 -13.56 -3.65
C ILE A 255 -7.41 -13.18 -4.14
N LYS A 256 -6.89 -12.01 -3.75
CA LYS A 256 -5.59 -11.51 -4.22
C LYS A 256 -4.41 -12.43 -3.88
N HIS A 257 -4.45 -13.10 -2.72
CA HIS A 257 -3.38 -14.02 -2.28
C HIS A 257 -3.59 -15.46 -2.75
N SER A 258 -4.66 -15.75 -3.48
CA SER A 258 -4.87 -17.07 -4.03
C SER A 258 -3.85 -17.38 -5.13
N ARG A 259 -3.74 -18.65 -5.54
CA ARG A 259 -2.77 -19.10 -6.58
C ARG A 259 -2.92 -18.38 -7.93
N ASN A 260 -3.99 -17.61 -8.11
CA ASN A 260 -4.42 -17.05 -9.39
C ASN A 260 -4.42 -15.51 -9.42
N PRO A 261 -3.33 -14.79 -9.04
CA PRO A 261 -3.31 -13.33 -9.05
C PRO A 261 -3.28 -12.71 -10.46
N GLY A 262 -3.29 -13.53 -11.52
CA GLY A 262 -3.02 -13.14 -12.91
C GLY A 262 -4.24 -12.82 -13.79
N LEU A 263 -5.40 -12.49 -13.23
CA LEU A 263 -6.52 -12.02 -14.06
C LEU A 263 -6.34 -10.53 -14.36
N TYR A 264 -5.83 -10.23 -15.56
CA TYR A 264 -5.77 -8.87 -16.13
C TYR A 264 -7.15 -8.19 -16.21
N HIS A 265 -8.25 -8.93 -15.96
CA HIS A 265 -9.61 -8.44 -15.79
C HIS A 265 -10.27 -9.21 -14.65
N HIS A 266 -10.36 -8.59 -13.47
CA HIS A 266 -10.98 -9.17 -12.30
C HIS A 266 -12.49 -9.21 -12.52
N PRO A 267 -13.07 -10.40 -12.74
CA PRO A 267 -14.44 -10.53 -13.20
C PRO A 267 -15.47 -9.99 -12.20
N LEU A 268 -15.11 -9.97 -10.91
CA LEU A 268 -16.00 -9.49 -9.87
C LEU A 268 -16.24 -7.97 -9.95
N GLU A 269 -15.35 -7.19 -10.56
CA GLU A 269 -15.55 -5.73 -10.70
C GLU A 269 -16.80 -5.43 -11.52
N ARG A 270 -17.05 -6.19 -12.59
CA ARG A 270 -18.25 -6.04 -13.41
C ARG A 270 -19.51 -6.54 -12.70
N LEU A 271 -19.40 -7.60 -11.91
CA LEU A 271 -20.51 -8.07 -11.08
C LEU A 271 -20.87 -7.04 -10.00
N ILE A 272 -19.86 -6.36 -9.42
CA ILE A 272 -20.06 -5.27 -8.46
C ILE A 272 -20.81 -4.11 -9.12
N LEU A 273 -20.41 -3.70 -10.32
CA LEU A 273 -21.08 -2.62 -11.05
C LEU A 273 -22.50 -3.00 -11.48
N ALA A 274 -22.70 -4.25 -11.92
CA ALA A 274 -24.02 -4.74 -12.34
C ALA A 274 -24.99 -4.94 -11.16
N GLY A 275 -24.49 -5.29 -9.97
CA GLY A 275 -25.34 -5.58 -8.82
C GLY A 275 -24.61 -5.64 -7.48
N SER A 276 -24.12 -4.50 -6.98
CA SER A 276 -23.35 -4.42 -5.72
C SER A 276 -24.07 -5.01 -4.50
N LYS A 277 -25.37 -4.73 -4.33
CA LYS A 277 -26.19 -5.31 -3.25
C LYS A 277 -26.31 -6.83 -3.37
N HIS A 278 -26.46 -7.33 -4.59
CA HIS A 278 -26.53 -8.77 -4.84
C HIS A 278 -25.18 -9.43 -4.54
N MET A 279 -24.08 -8.82 -4.96
CA MET A 279 -22.73 -9.25 -4.65
C MET A 279 -22.46 -9.30 -3.14
N GLU A 280 -22.88 -8.28 -2.38
CA GLU A 280 -22.83 -8.26 -0.92
C GLU A 280 -23.57 -9.45 -0.31
N ASN A 281 -24.82 -9.66 -0.71
CA ASN A 281 -25.62 -10.80 -0.24
C ASN A 281 -24.94 -12.14 -0.54
N MET A 282 -24.36 -12.30 -1.74
CA MET A 282 -23.66 -13.52 -2.13
C MET A 282 -22.38 -13.75 -1.32
N ILE A 283 -21.60 -12.71 -1.03
CA ILE A 283 -20.43 -12.82 -0.16
C ILE A 283 -20.83 -13.24 1.25
N HIS A 284 -21.91 -12.68 1.80
CA HIS A 284 -22.41 -13.07 3.12
C HIS A 284 -22.89 -14.52 3.17
N GLN A 285 -23.66 -14.96 2.18
CA GLN A 285 -24.12 -16.35 2.12
C GLN A 285 -22.94 -17.32 1.92
N PHE A 286 -21.99 -16.98 1.06
CA PHE A 286 -20.79 -17.79 0.82
C PHE A 286 -19.95 -17.98 2.09
N LYS A 287 -19.78 -16.93 2.90
CA LYS A 287 -19.07 -17.01 4.19
C LYS A 287 -19.75 -17.91 5.22
N ASN A 288 -21.05 -18.14 5.08
CA ASN A 288 -21.83 -19.00 5.97
C ASN A 288 -21.97 -20.43 5.43
N ALA A 289 -21.62 -20.67 4.16
CA ALA A 289 -21.70 -21.98 3.52
C ALA A 289 -20.44 -22.81 3.83
N SER A 290 -20.56 -23.77 4.74
CA SER A 290 -19.46 -24.63 5.21
C SER A 290 -18.88 -25.55 4.11
N THR A 291 -19.66 -25.88 3.09
CA THR A 291 -19.27 -26.78 1.98
C THR A 291 -18.23 -26.20 1.03
N PHE A 292 -18.15 -24.87 0.90
CA PHE A 292 -17.21 -24.23 -0.03
C PHE A 292 -15.90 -23.78 0.62
N GLN A 293 -15.85 -23.70 1.95
CA GLN A 293 -14.66 -23.32 2.72
C GLN A 293 -13.63 -24.45 2.86
N THR A 294 -14.05 -25.70 2.65
CA THR A 294 -13.23 -26.91 2.83
C THR A 294 -12.67 -27.47 1.52
N SER A 295 -13.02 -26.89 0.37
CA SER A 295 -12.52 -27.36 -0.92
C SER A 295 -11.05 -26.95 -1.13
N GLN A 296 -10.24 -27.81 -1.73
CA GLN A 296 -8.86 -27.47 -2.17
C GLN A 296 -8.81 -26.40 -3.28
N ARG A 297 -9.97 -25.89 -3.71
CA ARG A 297 -10.10 -24.93 -4.81
C ARG A 297 -9.73 -23.51 -4.35
N ASP A 298 -9.29 -22.72 -5.31
CA ASP A 298 -9.06 -21.29 -5.14
C ASP A 298 -10.37 -20.56 -4.71
N LEU A 299 -10.25 -19.57 -3.83
CA LEU A 299 -11.37 -18.83 -3.24
C LEU A 299 -12.24 -18.13 -4.30
N LEU A 300 -11.62 -17.56 -5.33
CA LEU A 300 -12.36 -16.88 -6.40
C LEU A 300 -13.19 -17.86 -7.22
N THR A 301 -12.59 -18.99 -7.59
CA THR A 301 -13.26 -20.07 -8.32
C THR A 301 -14.44 -20.62 -7.52
N GLY A 302 -14.23 -20.99 -6.25
CA GLY A 302 -15.30 -21.50 -5.40
C GLY A 302 -16.42 -20.47 -5.17
N PHE A 303 -16.08 -19.19 -5.06
CA PHE A 303 -17.09 -18.13 -4.98
C PHE A 303 -17.90 -17.98 -6.26
N LEU A 304 -17.27 -18.02 -7.44
CA LEU A 304 -17.96 -17.90 -8.73
C LEU A 304 -18.90 -19.08 -8.99
N GLU A 305 -18.48 -20.31 -8.65
CA GLU A 305 -19.33 -21.50 -8.73
C GLU A 305 -20.54 -21.39 -7.80
N PHE A 306 -20.33 -20.99 -6.55
CA PHE A 306 -21.40 -20.70 -5.61
C PHE A 306 -22.34 -19.61 -6.13
N PHE A 307 -21.79 -18.53 -6.68
CA PHE A 307 -22.55 -17.42 -7.25
C PHE A 307 -23.45 -17.90 -8.39
N LEU A 308 -22.93 -18.76 -9.29
CA LEU A 308 -23.70 -19.38 -10.37
C LEU A 308 -24.75 -20.36 -9.85
N GLU A 309 -24.51 -21.07 -8.76
CA GLU A 309 -25.51 -21.95 -8.16
C GLU A 309 -26.70 -21.17 -7.57
N LYS A 310 -26.42 -20.04 -6.90
CA LYS A 310 -27.42 -19.29 -6.13
C LYS A 310 -28.09 -18.14 -6.89
N THR A 311 -27.49 -17.62 -7.96
CA THR A 311 -28.04 -16.49 -8.70
C THR A 311 -28.99 -16.95 -9.79
N GLN A 312 -30.22 -16.43 -9.82
CA GLN A 312 -31.19 -16.72 -10.88
C GLN A 312 -31.19 -15.68 -12.02
N GLU A 313 -30.59 -14.51 -11.79
CA GLU A 313 -30.53 -13.42 -12.77
C GLU A 313 -29.57 -13.77 -13.92
N ASN A 314 -30.11 -13.92 -15.13
CA ASN A 314 -29.37 -14.40 -16.30
C ASN A 314 -28.16 -13.52 -16.66
N ASP A 315 -28.27 -12.20 -16.54
CA ASP A 315 -27.17 -11.29 -16.89
C ASP A 315 -25.98 -11.42 -15.93
N LEU A 316 -26.23 -11.48 -14.62
CA LEU A 316 -25.20 -11.71 -13.62
C LEU A 316 -24.59 -13.11 -13.74
N ARG A 317 -25.41 -14.13 -14.00
CA ARG A 317 -24.93 -15.49 -14.28
C ARG A 317 -24.01 -15.50 -15.50
N HIS A 318 -24.36 -14.80 -16.57
CA HIS A 318 -23.54 -14.75 -17.79
C HIS A 318 -22.17 -14.11 -17.55
N ILE A 319 -22.12 -13.04 -16.76
CA ILE A 319 -20.85 -12.40 -16.36
C ILE A 319 -20.00 -13.36 -15.53
N ALA A 320 -20.60 -14.04 -14.53
CA ALA A 320 -19.92 -14.99 -13.68
C ALA A 320 -19.47 -16.27 -14.42
N MET A 321 -20.23 -16.73 -15.42
CA MET A 321 -19.88 -17.88 -16.24
C MET A 321 -18.66 -17.57 -17.13
N ARG A 322 -18.68 -16.43 -17.83
CA ARG A 322 -17.53 -15.97 -18.62
C ARG A 322 -16.27 -15.78 -17.77
N ALA A 323 -16.44 -15.36 -16.53
CA ALA A 323 -15.35 -15.24 -15.56
C ALA A 323 -14.71 -16.60 -15.27
N LEU A 324 -15.53 -17.59 -14.95
CA LEU A 324 -15.10 -18.94 -14.63
C LEU A 324 -14.47 -19.63 -15.84
N GLU A 325 -15.05 -19.48 -17.03
CA GLU A 325 -14.49 -19.97 -18.29
C GLU A 325 -13.07 -19.42 -18.53
N ARG A 326 -12.86 -18.12 -18.32
CA ARG A 326 -11.54 -17.49 -18.47
C ARG A 326 -10.52 -18.03 -17.47
N ILE A 327 -10.93 -18.24 -16.22
CA ILE A 327 -10.07 -18.86 -15.21
C ILE A 327 -9.68 -20.25 -15.71
N ASN A 328 -10.64 -21.10 -16.07
CA ASN A 328 -10.37 -22.48 -16.51
C ASN A 328 -9.48 -22.55 -17.76
N LEU A 329 -9.68 -21.64 -18.74
CA LEU A 329 -8.85 -21.55 -19.94
C LEU A 329 -7.38 -21.20 -19.63
N LEU A 330 -7.14 -20.33 -18.66
CA LEU A 330 -5.77 -19.96 -18.26
C LEU A 330 -5.04 -21.08 -17.52
N PHE A 331 -5.78 -22.03 -16.92
CA PHE A 331 -5.23 -23.10 -16.10
C PHE A 331 -5.30 -24.50 -16.73
N GLY A 332 -5.84 -24.64 -17.95
CA GLY A 332 -5.82 -25.90 -18.70
C GLY A 332 -6.68 -27.02 -18.11
N GLU A 333 -7.57 -26.71 -17.17
CA GLU A 333 -8.59 -27.66 -16.70
C GLU A 333 -9.71 -27.73 -17.75
N HIS A 334 -9.53 -28.62 -18.74
CA HIS A 334 -10.63 -29.04 -19.59
C HIS A 334 -11.69 -29.69 -18.72
N ILE A 335 -12.84 -29.03 -18.58
CA ILE A 335 -14.08 -29.67 -18.13
C ILE A 335 -14.42 -30.72 -19.20
N SER A 336 -14.16 -31.99 -18.87
CA SER A 336 -14.63 -33.16 -19.62
C SER A 336 -16.08 -33.47 -19.27
#